data_AF-A0A0Q6G715-F1
#
_entry.id   AF-A0A0Q6G715-F1
#
_cell.length_a   1.000
_cell.length_b   1.000
_cell.length_c   1.000
_cell.angle_alpha   90.00
_cell.angle_beta   90.00
_cell.angle_gamma   90.00
#
_symmetry.space_group_name_H-M   'P 1'
#
loop_
_entity.id
_entity.type
_entity.pdbx_description
1 polymer ?
#
loop_
_entity_poly.entity_id
_entity_poly.type
_entity_poly.pdbx_seq_one_letter_code
_entity_poly.pdbx_strand_id
1 'polypeptide(L)'
;MPVGNFAHRTWSLDTIPASVRDRLERGRFSSNPNDTLEEKLRLYIEHEEDMVRHVLRTTKEYFINCWHSSNHESVAMWKMYAEDSFGIAIVSDVDRITRALAGSPLSIQCGMVDYIDYDTETLDLGNAFTPTITKRLSFSHEREVRLLYWDHTLGEEQVAMLWGGEPRVMWMPKSHDDHAKIDPPAGKTFQCDLDILIKEVRIAPTAEPWFEAAVRAFCKAAQFDKPIIKSDMTRSPMR
;
A
#
# COMPACT_ATOMS: atom_id res chain seq x y z
N MET A 1 5.65 0.81 -21.88
CA MET A 1 5.23 -0.37 -21.06
C MET A 1 6.13 -0.42 -19.84
N PRO A 2 5.60 -0.75 -18.64
CA PRO A 2 6.43 -0.92 -17.45
C PRO A 2 7.43 -2.06 -17.68
N VAL A 3 8.71 -1.82 -17.39
CA VAL A 3 9.83 -2.76 -17.64
C VAL A 3 9.90 -3.89 -16.58
N GLY A 4 8.80 -4.15 -15.85
CA GLY A 4 8.78 -5.13 -14.77
C GLY A 4 8.86 -6.58 -15.25
N ASN A 5 9.44 -7.44 -14.41
CA ASN A 5 9.49 -8.88 -14.60
C ASN A 5 8.16 -9.52 -14.15
N PHE A 6 7.23 -9.70 -15.08
CA PHE A 6 5.94 -10.33 -14.82
C PHE A 6 5.92 -11.75 -15.39
N ALA A 7 5.48 -12.73 -14.59
CA ALA A 7 5.56 -14.15 -14.96
C ALA A 7 4.86 -14.47 -16.29
N HIS A 8 3.70 -13.86 -16.56
CA HIS A 8 2.95 -14.10 -17.80
C HIS A 8 3.72 -13.73 -19.08
N ARG A 9 4.74 -12.88 -19.01
CA ARG A 9 5.56 -12.48 -20.17
C ARG A 9 6.49 -13.58 -20.68
N THR A 10 6.77 -14.60 -19.87
CA THR A 10 7.66 -15.73 -20.22
C THR A 10 6.91 -17.03 -20.43
N TRP A 11 5.57 -17.00 -20.34
CA TRP A 11 4.73 -18.19 -20.44
C TRP A 11 4.61 -18.70 -21.88
N SER A 12 4.74 -20.01 -22.00
CA SER A 12 4.40 -20.83 -23.16
C SER A 12 3.55 -22.00 -22.70
N LEU A 13 2.97 -22.78 -23.61
CA LEU A 13 2.20 -23.97 -23.20
C LEU A 13 3.02 -24.93 -22.32
N ASP A 14 4.33 -25.00 -22.51
CA ASP A 14 5.20 -25.88 -21.74
C ASP A 14 5.56 -25.32 -20.35
N THR A 15 5.48 -23.99 -20.17
CA THR A 15 5.95 -23.30 -18.96
C THR A 15 4.84 -22.69 -18.12
N ILE A 16 3.59 -22.67 -18.59
CA ILE A 16 2.46 -22.12 -17.83
C ILE A 16 2.20 -22.94 -16.55
N PRO A 17 1.79 -22.28 -15.45
CA PRO A 17 1.37 -22.99 -14.23
C PRO A 17 0.18 -23.92 -14.49
N ALA A 18 0.13 -25.05 -13.78
CA ALA A 18 -0.98 -26.02 -13.91
C ALA A 18 -2.35 -25.40 -13.64
N SER A 19 -2.44 -24.44 -12.71
CA SER A 19 -3.66 -23.68 -12.43
C SER A 19 -4.10 -22.81 -13.60
N VAL A 20 -3.16 -22.22 -14.34
CA VAL A 20 -3.45 -21.42 -15.54
C VAL A 20 -3.88 -22.33 -16.67
N ARG A 21 -3.18 -23.45 -16.90
CA ARG A 21 -3.56 -24.47 -17.88
C ARG A 21 -5.00 -24.97 -17.64
N ASP A 22 -5.33 -25.32 -16.41
CA ASP A 22 -6.67 -25.77 -16.03
C ASP A 22 -7.73 -24.69 -16.29
N ARG A 23 -7.42 -23.42 -16.00
CA ARG A 23 -8.27 -22.27 -16.32
C ARG A 23 -8.46 -22.08 -17.84
N LEU A 24 -7.41 -22.25 -18.65
CA LEU A 24 -7.51 -22.14 -20.11
C LEU A 24 -8.35 -23.27 -20.73
N GLU A 25 -8.22 -24.48 -20.18
CA GLU A 25 -8.95 -25.67 -20.62
C GLU A 25 -10.44 -25.62 -20.21
N ARG A 26 -10.74 -25.12 -19.00
CA ARG A 26 -12.11 -25.01 -18.46
C ARG A 26 -12.82 -23.69 -18.79
N GLY A 27 -12.06 -22.64 -19.08
CA GLY A 27 -12.54 -21.26 -19.08
C GLY A 27 -13.07 -20.78 -20.43
N ARG A 28 -14.02 -19.84 -20.36
CA ARG A 28 -14.44 -19.01 -21.51
C ARG A 28 -13.54 -17.79 -21.66
N PHE A 29 -12.25 -18.01 -21.92
CA PHE A 29 -11.29 -16.94 -22.26
C PHE A 29 -11.40 -16.50 -23.73
N SER A 30 -12.07 -17.31 -24.55
CA SER A 30 -12.52 -16.93 -25.87
C SER A 30 -14.02 -17.20 -26.02
N SER A 31 -14.70 -16.33 -26.77
CA SER A 31 -16.08 -16.53 -27.23
C SER A 31 -16.15 -17.51 -28.40
N ASN A 32 -15.03 -17.83 -29.05
CA ASN A 32 -14.93 -18.78 -30.14
C ASN A 32 -14.53 -20.18 -29.61
N PRO A 33 -15.41 -21.20 -29.72
CA PRO A 33 -15.11 -22.54 -29.24
C PRO A 33 -14.01 -23.26 -30.04
N ASN A 34 -13.65 -22.76 -31.22
CA ASN A 34 -12.63 -23.36 -32.10
C ASN A 34 -11.20 -22.83 -31.84
N ASP A 35 -11.01 -21.89 -30.92
CA ASP A 35 -9.68 -21.35 -30.63
C ASP A 35 -8.79 -22.42 -29.98
N THR A 36 -7.54 -22.50 -30.48
CA THR A 36 -6.54 -23.43 -29.94
C THR A 36 -6.10 -23.02 -28.54
N LEU A 37 -5.42 -23.92 -27.82
CA LEU A 37 -4.90 -23.61 -26.49
C LEU A 37 -3.83 -22.50 -26.55
N GLU A 38 -3.05 -22.44 -27.63
CA GLU A 38 -2.10 -21.36 -27.93
C GLU A 38 -2.79 -20.01 -28.06
N GLU A 39 -3.91 -19.94 -28.80
CA GLU A 39 -4.66 -18.70 -28.99
C GLU A 39 -5.27 -18.23 -27.66
N LYS A 40 -5.84 -19.15 -26.89
CA LYS A 40 -6.36 -18.86 -25.55
C LYS A 40 -5.27 -18.36 -24.61
N LEU A 41 -4.07 -18.95 -24.68
CA LEU A 41 -2.91 -18.47 -23.91
C LEU A 41 -2.50 -17.07 -24.34
N ARG A 42 -2.47 -16.77 -25.65
CA ARG A 42 -2.14 -15.42 -26.14
C ARG A 42 -3.11 -14.37 -25.59
N LEU A 43 -4.41 -14.62 -25.68
CA LEU A 43 -5.46 -13.75 -25.12
C LEU A 43 -5.33 -13.60 -23.60
N TYR A 44 -4.97 -14.68 -22.89
CA TYR A 44 -4.71 -14.62 -21.45
C TYR A 44 -3.52 -13.72 -21.12
N ILE A 45 -2.41 -13.85 -21.85
CA ILE A 45 -1.22 -12.99 -21.66
C ILE A 45 -1.57 -11.53 -21.96
N GLU A 46 -2.31 -11.24 -23.03
CA GLU A 46 -2.80 -9.89 -23.35
C GLU A 46 -3.69 -9.33 -22.21
N HIS A 47 -4.57 -10.16 -21.65
CA HIS A 47 -5.40 -9.79 -20.50
C HIS A 47 -4.56 -9.46 -19.25
N GLU A 48 -3.55 -10.28 -18.94
CA GLU A 48 -2.64 -10.02 -17.82
C GLU A 48 -1.84 -8.71 -18.03
N GLU A 49 -1.43 -8.40 -19.26
CA GLU A 49 -0.78 -7.13 -19.58
C GLU A 49 -1.70 -5.92 -19.37
N ASP A 50 -2.98 -6.04 -19.74
CA ASP A 50 -3.95 -4.99 -19.47
C ASP A 50 -4.24 -4.85 -17.97
N MET A 51 -4.20 -5.96 -17.22
CA MET A 51 -4.23 -5.94 -15.75
C MET A 51 -3.03 -5.20 -15.17
N VAL A 52 -1.80 -5.44 -15.66
CA VAL A 52 -0.60 -4.67 -15.25
C VAL A 52 -0.84 -3.17 -15.43
N ARG A 53 -1.34 -2.77 -16.61
CA ARG A 53 -1.62 -1.36 -16.90
C ARG A 53 -2.69 -0.80 -15.97
N HIS A 54 -3.77 -1.55 -15.75
CA HIS A 54 -4.84 -1.16 -14.85
C HIS A 54 -4.32 -0.95 -13.42
N VAL A 55 -3.64 -1.95 -12.87
CA VAL A 55 -3.13 -1.95 -11.49
C VAL A 55 -2.09 -0.84 -11.26
N LEU A 56 -1.23 -0.54 -12.23
CA LEU A 56 -0.28 0.57 -12.09
C LEU A 56 -0.96 1.94 -12.18
N ARG A 57 -2.10 2.05 -12.85
CA ARG A 57 -2.87 3.30 -12.91
C ARG A 57 -3.65 3.52 -11.62
N THR A 58 -4.25 2.47 -11.06
CA THR A 58 -4.98 2.55 -9.79
C THR A 58 -4.09 2.95 -8.61
N THR A 59 -2.74 2.99 -8.78
CA THR A 59 -1.83 3.59 -7.80
C THR A 59 -2.22 5.01 -7.37
N LYS A 60 -2.85 5.79 -8.26
CA LYS A 60 -3.40 7.13 -7.97
C LYS A 60 -4.62 7.12 -7.04
N GLU A 61 -5.23 5.96 -6.84
CA GLU A 61 -6.45 5.79 -6.03
C GLU A 61 -6.13 5.31 -4.60
N TYR A 62 -4.87 4.93 -4.34
CA TYR A 62 -4.44 4.47 -3.02
C TYR A 62 -3.84 5.59 -2.19
N PHE A 63 -4.30 5.67 -0.94
CA PHE A 63 -3.71 6.49 0.11
C PHE A 63 -2.99 5.58 1.09
N ILE A 64 -1.72 5.89 1.35
CA ILE A 64 -0.82 5.02 2.12
C ILE A 64 -0.29 5.78 3.33
N ASN A 65 -0.34 5.14 4.49
CA ASN A 65 0.30 5.62 5.71
C ASN A 65 1.23 4.53 6.25
N CYS A 66 2.55 4.79 6.22
CA CYS A 66 3.59 3.80 6.54
C CYS A 66 4.09 3.93 7.99
N TRP A 67 4.27 2.78 8.64
CA TRP A 67 4.86 2.62 9.96
C TRP A 67 6.08 1.70 9.88
N HIS A 68 7.04 1.89 10.78
CA HIS A 68 8.19 0.99 10.92
C HIS A 68 7.94 -0.05 12.01
N SER A 69 7.93 -1.34 11.64
CA SER A 69 7.73 -2.42 12.61
C SER A 69 9.05 -2.94 13.15
N SER A 70 9.34 -2.62 14.42
CA SER A 70 10.50 -3.13 15.12
C SER A 70 10.30 -3.10 16.64
N ASN A 71 10.92 -4.05 17.34
CA ASN A 71 11.00 -4.06 18.80
C ASN A 71 12.05 -3.07 19.35
N HIS A 72 12.93 -2.60 18.47
CA HIS A 72 14.02 -1.69 18.79
C HIS A 72 14.01 -0.49 17.85
N GLU A 73 14.51 0.64 18.34
CA GLU A 73 14.70 1.83 17.52
C GLU A 73 15.77 1.59 16.46
N SER A 74 15.69 2.34 15.35
CA SER A 74 16.62 2.24 14.23
C SER A 74 17.33 3.57 14.03
N VAL A 75 18.66 3.56 14.13
CA VAL A 75 19.50 4.74 13.89
C VAL A 75 19.27 5.27 12.48
N ALA A 76 19.14 4.37 11.50
CA ALA A 76 18.84 4.73 10.13
C ALA A 76 17.49 5.45 10.01
N MET A 77 16.45 4.97 10.69
CA MET A 77 15.12 5.60 10.66
C MET A 77 15.13 7.00 11.27
N TRP A 78 15.80 7.21 12.41
CA TRP A 78 15.96 8.55 12.95
C TRP A 78 16.70 9.46 11.98
N LYS A 79 17.81 8.99 11.42
CA LYS A 79 18.58 9.81 10.47
C LYS A 79 17.77 10.19 9.23
N MET A 80 16.99 9.26 8.68
CA MET A 80 16.19 9.47 7.46
C MET A 80 14.99 10.39 7.68
N TYR A 81 14.31 10.29 8.83
CA TYR A 81 13.04 11.00 9.06
C TYR A 81 13.12 12.19 10.02
N ALA A 82 14.21 12.35 10.77
CA ALA A 82 14.35 13.39 11.80
C ALA A 82 15.53 14.35 11.60
N GLU A 83 16.32 14.17 10.53
CA GLU A 83 17.46 15.04 10.16
C GLU A 83 18.34 15.42 11.37
N ASP A 84 18.63 14.43 12.21
CA ASP A 84 19.52 14.50 13.37
C ASP A 84 19.14 15.48 14.50
N SER A 85 17.98 16.15 14.52
CA SER A 85 17.72 17.14 15.60
C SER A 85 16.27 17.37 16.04
N PHE A 86 15.26 17.26 15.16
CA PHE A 86 13.88 17.63 15.49
C PHE A 86 12.88 16.48 15.33
N GLY A 87 13.33 15.25 15.59
CA GLY A 87 12.53 14.05 15.42
C GLY A 87 11.60 13.74 16.57
N ILE A 88 10.40 13.31 16.21
CA ILE A 88 9.45 12.64 17.11
C ILE A 88 9.00 11.36 16.43
N ALA A 89 8.92 10.28 17.20
CA ALA A 89 8.29 9.04 16.77
C ALA A 89 7.03 8.80 17.60
N ILE A 90 5.95 8.45 16.92
CA ILE A 90 4.76 7.90 17.54
C ILE A 90 4.95 6.39 17.59
N VAL A 91 4.74 5.81 18.77
CA VAL A 91 4.80 4.36 18.95
C VAL A 91 3.40 3.83 19.14
N SER A 92 3.09 2.74 18.45
CA SER A 92 1.81 2.04 18.51
C SER A 92 2.03 0.54 18.27
N ASP A 93 0.95 -0.22 18.26
CA ASP A 93 0.89 -1.61 17.82
C ASP A 93 -0.38 -1.84 16.99
N VAL A 94 -0.45 -3.00 16.31
CA VAL A 94 -1.55 -3.30 15.39
C VAL A 94 -2.91 -3.28 16.10
N ASP A 95 -3.00 -3.78 17.34
CA ASP A 95 -4.25 -3.79 18.10
C ASP A 95 -4.74 -2.36 18.41
N ARG A 96 -3.84 -1.49 18.86
CA ARG A 96 -4.14 -0.07 19.10
C ARG A 96 -4.59 0.62 17.82
N ILE A 97 -3.89 0.41 16.71
CA ILE A 97 -4.28 0.99 15.41
C ILE A 97 -5.68 0.51 15.01
N THR A 98 -5.94 -0.80 15.07
CA THR A 98 -7.26 -1.35 14.73
C THR A 98 -8.37 -0.76 15.59
N ARG A 99 -8.16 -0.67 16.93
CA ARG A 99 -9.16 -0.08 17.84
C ARG A 99 -9.34 1.41 17.62
N ALA A 100 -8.25 2.15 17.38
CA ALA A 100 -8.30 3.59 17.13
C ALA A 100 -9.07 3.94 15.84
N LEU A 101 -9.09 3.02 14.87
CA LEU A 101 -9.77 3.19 13.58
C LEU A 101 -11.18 2.59 13.55
N ALA A 102 -11.64 1.93 14.61
CA ALA A 102 -12.92 1.20 14.62
C ALA A 102 -14.15 2.08 14.35
N GLY A 103 -14.06 3.39 14.63
CA GLY A 103 -15.13 4.35 14.34
C GLY A 103 -15.07 4.95 12.92
N SER A 104 -14.01 4.68 12.14
CA SER A 104 -13.87 5.21 10.80
C SER A 104 -14.87 4.54 9.83
N PRO A 105 -15.59 5.31 9.00
CA PRO A 105 -16.44 4.74 7.95
C PRO A 105 -15.62 4.20 6.76
N LEU A 106 -14.31 4.49 6.71
CA LEU A 106 -13.44 4.06 5.62
C LEU A 106 -12.97 2.62 5.85
N SER A 107 -12.98 1.82 4.78
CA SER A 107 -12.35 0.50 4.78
C SER A 107 -10.83 0.65 4.65
N ILE A 108 -10.15 0.75 5.80
CA ILE A 108 -8.70 0.86 5.88
C ILE A 108 -8.11 -0.54 6.07
N GLN A 109 -7.28 -0.97 5.12
CA GLN A 109 -6.53 -2.23 5.21
C GLN A 109 -5.20 -1.98 5.92
N CYS A 110 -4.68 -2.99 6.62
CA CYS A 110 -3.37 -2.95 7.27
C CYS A 110 -2.56 -4.17 6.83
N GLY A 111 -1.36 -3.95 6.30
CA GLY A 111 -0.52 -5.04 5.77
C GLY A 111 0.96 -4.75 5.92
N MET A 112 1.75 -5.82 6.05
CA MET A 112 3.21 -5.74 5.95
C MET A 112 3.62 -5.59 4.48
N VAL A 113 4.75 -4.91 4.25
CA VAL A 113 5.34 -4.82 2.91
C VAL A 113 6.18 -6.06 2.62
N ASP A 114 5.92 -6.68 1.49
CA ASP A 114 6.74 -7.73 0.90
C ASP A 114 7.92 -7.10 0.15
N TYR A 115 9.13 -7.57 0.45
CA TYR A 115 10.36 -7.06 -0.13
C TYR A 115 10.95 -8.11 -1.07
N ILE A 116 10.92 -7.84 -2.37
CA ILE A 116 11.35 -8.79 -3.40
C ILE A 116 12.51 -8.27 -4.24
N ASP A 117 13.33 -9.18 -4.73
CA ASP A 117 14.31 -8.92 -5.77
C ASP A 117 13.63 -8.99 -7.15
N TYR A 118 13.37 -7.83 -7.76
CA TYR A 118 12.69 -7.74 -9.06
C TYR A 118 13.49 -8.34 -10.23
N ASP A 119 14.78 -8.61 -10.04
CA ASP A 119 15.61 -9.23 -11.08
C ASP A 119 15.42 -10.75 -11.10
N THR A 120 15.06 -11.35 -9.96
CA THR A 120 14.95 -12.81 -9.79
C THR A 120 13.53 -13.30 -9.45
N GLU A 121 12.68 -12.41 -8.93
CA GLU A 121 11.32 -12.69 -8.50
C GLU A 121 10.29 -11.96 -9.38
N THR A 122 9.08 -12.49 -9.45
CA THR A 122 7.97 -11.93 -10.25
C THR A 122 6.86 -11.40 -9.36
N LEU A 123 6.23 -10.30 -9.77
CA LEU A 123 5.02 -9.80 -9.10
C LEU A 123 3.78 -10.62 -9.46
N ASP A 124 3.03 -11.04 -8.45
CA ASP A 124 1.68 -11.59 -8.61
C ASP A 124 0.62 -10.47 -8.50
N LEU A 125 -0.04 -10.18 -9.62
CA LEU A 125 -1.07 -9.15 -9.70
C LEU A 125 -2.49 -9.66 -9.41
N GLY A 126 -2.65 -10.89 -8.92
CA GLY A 126 -3.93 -11.41 -8.45
C GLY A 126 -4.50 -10.64 -7.26
N ASN A 127 -3.67 -9.91 -6.52
CA ASN A 127 -4.08 -9.00 -5.45
C ASN A 127 -3.95 -7.54 -5.90
N ALA A 128 -5.04 -6.79 -5.84
CA ALA A 128 -5.08 -5.36 -6.22
C ALA A 128 -4.11 -4.50 -5.40
N PHE A 129 -3.80 -4.91 -4.16
CA PHE A 129 -2.87 -4.22 -3.28
C PHE A 129 -1.40 -4.55 -3.57
N THR A 130 -1.06 -5.59 -4.34
CA THR A 130 0.35 -6.00 -4.58
C THR A 130 1.29 -4.82 -4.89
N PRO A 131 0.95 -3.85 -5.76
CA PRO A 131 1.88 -2.74 -6.06
C PRO A 131 2.10 -1.79 -4.88
N THR A 132 1.15 -1.73 -3.95
CA THR A 132 1.22 -0.85 -2.78
C THR A 132 1.71 -1.58 -1.53
N ILE A 133 1.85 -2.90 -1.57
CA ILE A 133 2.48 -3.70 -0.50
C ILE A 133 3.76 -4.40 -0.94
N THR A 134 4.27 -4.18 -2.16
CA THR A 134 5.54 -4.75 -2.61
C THR A 134 6.57 -3.67 -2.83
N LYS A 135 7.82 -3.89 -2.39
CA LYS A 135 8.94 -2.97 -2.55
C LYS A 135 10.22 -3.72 -2.90
N ARG A 136 11.21 -3.04 -3.48
CA ARG A 136 12.50 -3.66 -3.81
C ARG A 136 13.21 -4.14 -2.54
N LEU A 137 13.86 -5.30 -2.63
CA LEU A 137 14.58 -5.94 -1.52
C LEU A 137 15.59 -5.02 -0.82
N SER A 138 16.21 -4.09 -1.56
CA SER A 138 17.14 -3.08 -1.03
C SER A 138 16.52 -2.19 0.06
N PHE A 139 15.20 -2.07 0.13
CA PHE A 139 14.48 -1.29 1.13
C PHE A 139 13.96 -2.14 2.31
N SER A 140 14.30 -3.43 2.39
CA SER A 140 13.84 -4.35 3.46
C SER A 140 14.16 -3.87 4.88
N HIS A 141 15.18 -3.03 5.04
CA HIS A 141 15.52 -2.40 6.31
C HIS A 141 14.43 -1.45 6.84
N GLU A 142 13.53 -0.96 5.99
CA GLU A 142 12.40 -0.10 6.39
C GLU A 142 11.30 -0.85 7.13
N ARG A 143 11.19 -2.18 6.98
CA ARG A 143 10.25 -3.04 7.73
C ARG A 143 8.84 -2.46 7.83
N GLU A 144 8.31 -2.00 6.70
CA GLU A 144 7.08 -1.21 6.65
C GLU A 144 5.83 -2.04 6.99
N VAL A 145 4.96 -1.44 7.79
CA VAL A 145 3.54 -1.80 7.91
C VAL A 145 2.73 -0.64 7.38
N ARG A 146 1.86 -0.90 6.41
CA ARG A 146 1.10 0.14 5.70
C ARG A 146 -0.38 0.06 6.07
N LEU A 147 -0.95 1.21 6.41
CA LEU A 147 -2.38 1.44 6.35
C LEU A 147 -2.74 1.92 4.95
N LEU A 148 -3.72 1.28 4.34
CA LEU A 148 -4.08 1.45 2.94
C LEU A 148 -5.56 1.77 2.84
N TYR A 149 -5.88 2.87 2.17
CA TYR A 149 -7.24 3.20 1.78
C TYR A 149 -7.32 3.31 0.26
N TRP A 150 -8.20 2.53 -0.36
CA TRP A 150 -8.48 2.61 -1.79
C TRP A 150 -9.74 3.45 -2.01
N ASP A 151 -9.57 4.64 -2.59
CA ASP A 151 -10.67 5.52 -2.97
C ASP A 151 -11.13 5.23 -4.40
N HIS A 152 -11.94 4.19 -4.55
CA HIS A 152 -12.54 3.77 -5.83
C HIS A 152 -13.27 4.92 -6.56
N THR A 153 -13.76 5.92 -5.82
CA THR A 153 -14.50 7.05 -6.40
C THR A 153 -13.65 7.92 -7.32
N LEU A 154 -12.31 7.84 -7.20
CA LEU A 154 -11.38 8.53 -8.09
C LEU A 154 -11.30 7.85 -9.46
N GLY A 155 -11.27 6.51 -9.47
CA GLY A 155 -11.11 5.68 -10.66
C GLY A 155 -12.41 5.35 -11.39
N GLU A 156 -13.56 5.56 -10.75
CA GLU A 156 -14.88 5.17 -11.27
C GLU A 156 -15.71 6.37 -11.77
N GLU A 157 -16.65 6.08 -12.65
CA GLU A 157 -17.65 7.03 -13.13
C GLU A 157 -19.03 6.40 -13.27
N GLN A 158 -20.06 7.24 -13.17
CA GLN A 158 -21.43 6.82 -13.41
C GLN A 158 -21.72 6.83 -14.90
N VAL A 159 -22.09 5.66 -15.42
CA VAL A 159 -22.47 5.49 -16.81
C VAL A 159 -23.92 5.03 -16.87
N ALA A 160 -24.74 5.74 -17.65
CA ALA A 160 -26.11 5.34 -17.93
C ALA A 160 -26.14 4.36 -19.11
N MET A 161 -26.75 3.20 -18.91
CA MET A 161 -26.84 2.14 -19.92
C MET A 161 -28.23 1.52 -19.94
N LEU A 162 -28.62 0.94 -21.07
CA LEU A 162 -29.83 0.13 -21.15
C LEU A 162 -29.50 -1.31 -20.76
N TRP A 163 -30.15 -1.82 -19.72
CA TRP A 163 -30.05 -3.22 -19.33
C TRP A 163 -31.45 -3.85 -19.39
N GLY A 164 -31.65 -4.74 -20.37
CA GLY A 164 -32.97 -5.29 -20.66
C GLY A 164 -33.99 -4.26 -21.18
N GLY A 165 -33.52 -3.16 -21.80
CA GLY A 165 -34.37 -2.08 -22.31
C GLY A 165 -34.65 -0.95 -21.31
N GLU A 166 -34.28 -1.12 -20.03
CA GLU A 166 -34.47 -0.11 -18.99
C GLU A 166 -33.17 0.65 -18.68
N PRO A 167 -33.22 1.98 -18.47
CA PRO A 167 -32.05 2.76 -18.11
C PRO A 167 -31.59 2.42 -16.69
N ARG A 168 -30.30 2.12 -16.55
CA ARG A 168 -29.62 1.92 -15.26
C ARG A 168 -28.34 2.73 -15.22
N VAL A 169 -28.06 3.29 -14.05
CA VAL A 169 -26.77 3.89 -13.74
C VAL A 169 -25.90 2.82 -13.10
N MET A 170 -24.71 2.60 -13.66
CA MET A 170 -23.70 1.73 -13.07
C MET A 170 -22.40 2.50 -12.85
N TRP A 171 -21.66 2.08 -11.84
CA TRP A 171 -20.28 2.52 -11.64
C TRP A 171 -19.38 1.69 -12.54
N MET A 172 -18.66 2.36 -13.42
CA MET A 172 -17.67 1.74 -14.29
C MET A 172 -16.30 2.36 -14.07
N PRO A 173 -15.21 1.61 -14.29
CA PRO A 173 -13.88 2.21 -14.37
C PRO A 173 -13.84 3.27 -15.47
N LYS A 174 -13.18 4.39 -15.20
CA LYS A 174 -12.92 5.44 -16.18
C LYS A 174 -12.13 4.91 -17.36
N SER A 175 -12.32 5.54 -18.52
CA SER A 175 -11.48 5.31 -19.71
C SER A 175 -9.99 5.52 -19.38
N HIS A 176 -9.10 4.93 -20.19
CA HIS A 176 -7.66 5.12 -20.02
C HIS A 176 -7.24 6.60 -20.03
N ASP A 177 -7.84 7.40 -20.91
CA ASP A 177 -7.51 8.82 -21.06
C ASP A 177 -8.03 9.66 -19.89
N ASP A 178 -9.20 9.33 -19.36
CA ASP A 178 -9.77 10.05 -18.22
C ASP A 178 -9.12 9.67 -16.91
N HIS A 179 -8.72 8.40 -16.76
CA HIS A 179 -7.92 7.95 -15.61
C HIS A 179 -6.57 8.68 -15.57
N ALA A 180 -5.91 8.84 -16.73
CA ALA A 180 -4.65 9.57 -16.81
C ALA A 180 -4.75 11.02 -16.29
N LYS A 181 -5.92 11.65 -16.41
CA LYS A 181 -6.22 13.02 -15.96
C LYS A 181 -6.58 13.11 -14.48
N ILE A 182 -6.73 11.99 -13.76
CA ILE A 182 -6.97 12.01 -12.31
C ILE A 182 -5.79 12.70 -11.63
N ASP A 183 -6.14 13.74 -10.87
CA ASP A 183 -5.28 14.43 -9.91
C ASP A 183 -5.80 14.11 -8.51
N PRO A 184 -5.21 13.13 -7.80
CA PRO A 184 -5.68 12.76 -6.48
C PRO A 184 -5.35 13.86 -5.46
N PRO A 185 -6.16 14.05 -4.41
CA PRO A 185 -5.82 14.96 -3.33
C PRO A 185 -4.50 14.52 -2.67
N ALA A 186 -3.78 15.47 -2.06
CA ALA A 186 -2.49 15.22 -1.41
C ALA A 186 -2.58 14.21 -0.25
N GLY A 187 -3.76 14.00 0.32
CA GLY A 187 -4.00 13.01 1.37
C GLY A 187 -5.49 12.87 1.70
N LYS A 188 -5.79 11.87 2.52
CA LYS A 188 -7.11 11.65 3.10
C LYS A 188 -7.01 11.68 4.61
N THR A 189 -7.97 12.36 5.24
CA THR A 189 -8.17 12.30 6.69
C THR A 189 -9.22 11.24 6.99
N PHE A 190 -9.05 10.57 8.12
CA PHE A 190 -10.01 9.60 8.63
C PHE A 190 -10.17 9.81 10.14
N GLN A 191 -11.34 9.40 10.65
CA GLN A 191 -11.55 9.43 12.10
C GLN A 191 -10.62 8.43 12.77
N CYS A 192 -9.90 8.91 13.78
CA CYS A 192 -8.94 8.13 14.52
C CYS A 192 -8.91 8.62 15.96
N ASP A 193 -9.08 7.71 16.91
CA ASP A 193 -8.90 8.00 18.32
C ASP A 193 -7.40 8.00 18.67
N LEU A 194 -6.82 9.19 18.78
CA LEU A 194 -5.40 9.36 19.11
C LEU A 194 -5.05 8.89 20.53
N ASP A 195 -6.03 8.87 21.44
CA ASP A 195 -5.84 8.37 22.79
C ASP A 195 -5.63 6.86 22.79
N ILE A 196 -6.32 6.14 21.91
CA ILE A 196 -6.12 4.70 21.72
C ILE A 196 -4.87 4.42 20.86
N LEU A 197 -4.70 5.19 19.77
CA LEU A 197 -3.64 4.97 18.78
C LEU A 197 -2.26 5.07 19.41
N ILE A 198 -2.01 6.17 20.12
CA ILE A 198 -0.67 6.50 20.57
C ILE A 198 -0.41 5.70 21.85
N LYS A 199 0.61 4.86 21.87
CA LYS A 199 1.08 4.20 23.09
C LYS A 199 2.03 5.10 23.88
N GLU A 200 2.97 5.72 23.17
CA GLU A 200 3.97 6.62 23.71
C GLU A 200 4.52 7.52 22.60
N VAL A 201 5.15 8.62 23.01
CA VAL A 201 5.89 9.53 22.15
C VAL A 201 7.37 9.38 22.45
N ARG A 202 8.18 9.15 21.43
CA ARG A 202 9.64 9.17 21.55
C ARG A 202 10.22 10.42 20.91
N ILE A 203 11.15 11.05 21.61
CA ILE A 203 11.90 12.21 21.13
C ILE A 203 13.27 11.70 20.65
N ALA A 204 13.73 12.20 19.51
CA ALA A 204 15.00 11.80 18.92
C ALA A 204 16.16 11.85 19.93
N PRO A 205 17.13 10.92 19.84
CA PRO A 205 18.22 10.84 20.82
C PRO A 205 19.14 12.07 20.77
N THR A 206 19.24 12.69 19.61
CA THR A 206 20.04 13.89 19.34
C THR A 206 19.27 15.20 19.53
N ALA A 207 18.01 15.14 19.96
CA ALA A 207 17.19 16.32 20.16
C ALA A 207 17.77 17.28 21.20
N GLU A 208 17.80 18.57 20.87
CA GLU A 208 18.27 19.61 21.77
C GLU A 208 17.33 19.79 22.98
N PRO A 209 17.84 20.20 24.16
CA PRO A 209 17.02 20.33 25.37
C PRO A 209 15.80 21.25 25.22
N TRP A 210 15.91 22.32 24.43
CA TRP A 210 14.78 23.23 24.20
C TRP A 210 13.67 22.55 23.39
N PHE A 211 14.02 21.70 22.41
CA PHE A 211 13.05 20.96 21.60
C PHE A 211 12.34 19.93 22.46
N GLU A 212 13.10 19.20 23.29
CA GLU A 212 12.50 18.29 24.27
C GLU A 212 11.52 19.02 25.20
N ALA A 213 11.90 20.18 25.73
CA ALA A 213 11.03 20.99 26.56
C ALA A 213 9.76 21.45 25.82
N ALA A 214 9.89 21.83 24.54
CA ALA A 214 8.78 22.23 23.69
C ALA A 214 7.79 21.07 23.45
N VAL A 215 8.29 19.87 23.12
CA VAL A 215 7.44 18.67 22.95
C VAL A 215 6.69 18.35 24.24
N ARG A 216 7.39 18.34 25.39
CA ARG A 216 6.76 18.07 26.69
C ARG A 216 5.70 19.12 27.04
N ALA A 217 5.97 20.40 26.77
CA ALA A 217 5.01 21.48 27.00
C ALA A 217 3.78 21.32 26.10
N PHE A 218 3.96 20.98 24.82
CA PHE A 218 2.87 20.72 23.89
C PHE A 218 2.00 19.54 24.35
N CYS A 219 2.60 18.40 24.66
CA CYS A 219 1.87 17.23 25.16
C CYS A 219 1.08 17.54 26.43
N LYS A 220 1.68 18.30 27.37
CA LYS A 220 0.97 18.74 28.59
C LYS A 220 -0.22 19.64 28.27
N ALA A 221 -0.08 20.59 27.35
CA ALA A 221 -1.16 21.47 26.92
C ALA A 221 -2.29 20.70 26.21
N ALA A 222 -1.94 19.66 25.46
CA ALA A 222 -2.87 18.73 24.83
C ALA A 222 -3.47 17.70 25.80
N GLN A 223 -3.17 17.79 27.10
CA GLN A 223 -3.61 16.83 28.13
C GLN A 223 -3.22 15.37 27.82
N PHE A 224 -2.11 15.19 27.09
CA PHE A 224 -1.57 13.88 26.77
C PHE A 224 -0.91 13.27 28.01
N ASP A 225 -1.41 12.10 28.43
CA ASP A 225 -1.10 11.46 29.70
C ASP A 225 -0.17 10.24 29.58
N LYS A 226 0.27 9.92 28.36
CA LYS A 226 1.11 8.74 28.08
C LYS A 226 2.60 9.06 28.13
N PRO A 227 3.47 8.04 28.14
CA PRO A 227 4.90 8.26 28.24
C PRO A 227 5.46 9.13 27.10
N ILE A 228 6.32 10.08 27.49
CA ILE A 228 7.13 10.90 26.60
C ILE A 228 8.60 10.62 26.93
N ILE A 229 9.25 9.83 26.09
CA ILE A 229 10.58 9.27 26.35
C ILE A 229 11.57 9.90 25.39
N LYS A 230 12.71 10.40 25.89
CA LYS A 230 13.84 10.70 25.01
C LYS A 230 14.57 9.41 24.71
N SER A 231 14.75 9.10 23.44
CA SER A 231 15.49 7.93 22.99
C SER A 231 16.88 7.89 23.61
N ASP A 232 17.27 6.72 24.10
CA ASP A 232 18.59 6.47 24.70
C ASP A 232 19.55 5.78 23.73
N MET A 233 19.24 5.73 22.42
CA MET A 233 20.07 5.03 21.44
C MET A 233 21.51 5.53 21.31
N THR A 234 21.78 6.77 21.69
CA THR A 234 23.16 7.32 21.71
C THR A 234 23.84 7.15 23.07
N ARG A 235 23.20 6.49 24.03
CA ARG A 235 23.75 6.27 25.36
C ARG A 235 24.91 5.28 25.30
N SER A 236 26.02 5.65 25.94
CA SER A 236 27.20 4.80 25.99
C SER A 236 27.01 3.56 26.87
N PRO A 237 27.71 2.44 26.55
CA PRO A 237 28.56 2.29 25.38
C PRO A 237 27.74 1.88 24.15
N MET A 238 27.89 2.62 23.05
CA MET A 238 27.50 2.15 21.72
C MET A 238 28.55 1.12 21.30
N ARG A 239 28.34 -0.15 21.65
CA ARG A 239 29.20 -1.25 21.18
C ARG A 239 28.62 -1.83 19.90
#